data_AF-A0A7K4GX40-F1
#
_entry.id   AF-A0A7K4GX40-F1
#
_cell.length_a   1.000
_cell.length_b   1.000
_cell.length_c   1.000
_cell.angle_alpha   90.00
_cell.angle_beta   90.00
_cell.angle_gamma   90.00
#
_symmetry.space_group_name_H-M   'P 1'
#
loop_
_entity.id
_entity.type
_entity.pdbx_description
1 polymer ?
#
loop_
_entity_poly.entity_id
_entity_poly.type
_entity_poly.pdbx_seq_one_letter_code
_entity_poly.pdbx_strand_id
1 'polypeptide(L)' 'MSEVEEKKKEDFAKEFMLEEGLKGKARRIKIMKIIDTVGYDKRKIKTALARSTIVDRIQHE' A
#
# COMPACT_ATOMS: atom_id res chain seq x y z
N MET A 1 17.03 3.20 -5.70
CA MET A 1 16.65 3.15 -4.27
C MET A 1 17.80 2.46 -3.56
N SER A 2 18.32 3.00 -2.45
CA SER A 2 19.32 2.27 -1.67
C SER A 2 18.64 1.06 -1.01
N GLU A 3 19.38 -0.03 -0.78
CA GLU A 3 18.87 -1.22 -0.08
C GLU A 3 18.24 -0.85 1.29
N VAL A 4 18.79 0.19 1.93
CA VAL A 4 18.29 0.75 3.20
C VAL A 4 16.87 1.30 3.05
N GLU A 5 16.59 2.05 1.99
CA GLU A 5 15.26 2.65 1.76
C GLU A 5 14.23 1.58 1.40
N GLU A 6 14.64 0.56 0.64
CA GLU A 6 13.77 -0.56 0.29
C GLU A 6 13.38 -1.38 1.52
N LYS A 7 14.32 -1.65 2.42
CA LYS A 7 14.06 -2.33 3.69
C LYS A 7 13.12 -1.51 4.58
N LYS A 8 13.37 -0.21 4.73
CA LYS A 8 12.49 0.70 5.50
C LYS A 8 11.06 0.69 4.98
N LYS A 9 10.89 0.70 3.65
CA LYS A 9 9.58 0.59 3.01
C LYS A 9 8.90 -0.74 3.29
N GLU A 10 9.64 -1.84 3.20
CA GLU A 10 9.10 -3.17 3.47
C GLU A 10 8.67 -3.31 4.93
N ASP A 11 9.48 -2.83 5.87
CA ASP A 11 9.18 -2.90 7.32
C ASP A 11 7.95 -2.06 7.65
N PHE A 12 7.87 -0.83 7.15
CA PHE A 12 6.66 -0.01 7.29
C PHE A 12 5.42 -0.68 6.70
N ALA A 13 5.54 -1.27 5.50
CA ALA A 13 4.42 -1.96 4.87
C ALA A 13 3.95 -3.16 5.70
N LYS A 14 4.86 -3.90 6.36
CA LYS A 14 4.52 -5.00 7.27
C LYS A 14 3.77 -4.51 8.50
N GLU A 15 4.26 -3.43 9.14
CA GLU A 15 3.60 -2.83 10.30
C GLU A 15 2.21 -2.31 9.97
N PHE A 16 2.07 -1.54 8.90
CA PHE A 16 0.78 -1.05 8.43
C PHE A 16 -0.21 -2.19 8.14
N MET A 17 0.27 -3.27 7.51
CA MET A 17 -0.55 -4.44 7.26
C MET A 17 -1.00 -5.12 8.55
N LEU A 18 -0.11 -5.22 9.55
CA LEU A 18 -0.45 -5.82 10.85
C LEU A 18 -1.53 -5.01 11.57
N GLU A 19 -1.37 -3.68 11.61
CA GLU A 19 -2.32 -2.75 12.24
C GLU A 19 -3.71 -2.81 11.59
N GLU A 20 -3.76 -2.89 10.26
CA GLU A 20 -5.02 -2.94 9.50
C GLU A 20 -5.57 -4.36 9.32
N GLY A 21 -4.95 -5.38 9.96
CA GLY A 21 -5.37 -6.78 9.87
C GLY A 21 -5.21 -7.41 8.48
N LEU A 22 -4.34 -6.86 7.64
CA LEU A 22 -4.08 -7.27 6.27
C LEU A 22 -2.99 -8.35 6.20
N LYS A 23 -3.15 -9.31 5.31
CA LYS A 23 -2.16 -10.38 5.05
C LYS A 23 -1.93 -10.58 3.55
N GLY A 24 -0.80 -11.21 3.23
CA GLY A 24 -0.49 -11.68 1.86
C GLY A 24 0.54 -10.84 1.11
N LYS A 25 1.41 -11.54 0.35
CA LYS A 25 2.52 -10.94 -0.40
C LYS A 25 2.06 -9.91 -1.44
N ALA A 26 0.99 -10.20 -2.18
CA ALA A 26 0.47 -9.31 -3.21
C ALA A 26 0.01 -7.96 -2.63
N ARG A 27 -0.65 -7.98 -1.46
CA ARG A 27 -1.07 -6.76 -0.76
C ARG A 27 0.13 -5.96 -0.28
N ARG A 28 1.17 -6.62 0.25
CA ARG A 28 2.42 -5.94 0.65
C ARG A 28 3.07 -5.21 -0.52
N ILE A 29 3.23 -5.89 -1.66
CA ILE A 29 3.80 -5.29 -2.88
C ILE A 29 2.97 -4.08 -3.33
N LYS A 30 1.63 -4.19 -3.29
CA LYS A 30 0.73 -3.07 -3.62
C LYS A 30 0.92 -1.88 -2.67
N ILE A 31 1.01 -2.13 -1.36
CA ILE A 31 1.24 -1.08 -0.35
C ILE A 31 2.60 -0.41 -0.55
N MET A 32 3.66 -1.18 -0.83
CA MET A 32 4.98 -0.63 -1.15
C MET A 32 4.91 0.32 -2.36
N LYS A 33 4.21 -0.06 -3.43
CA LYS A 33 4.01 0.83 -4.61
C LYS A 33 3.20 2.08 -4.26
N ILE A 34 2.22 1.97 -3.37
CA ILE A 34 1.47 3.13 -2.89
C ILE A 34 2.38 4.06 -2.08
N ILE A 35 3.25 3.52 -1.22
CA ILE A 35 4.24 4.31 -0.45
C ILE A 35 5.15 5.09 -1.39
N ASP A 36 5.59 4.50 -2.51
CA ASP A 36 6.37 5.22 -3.52
C ASP A 36 5.66 6.45 -4.09
N THR A 37 4.32 6.46 -4.06
CA THR A 37 3.50 7.54 -4.63
C THR A 37 3.10 8.58 -3.57
N VAL A 38 2.75 8.15 -2.37
CA VAL A 38 2.15 9.02 -1.33
C VAL A 38 3.03 9.23 -0.11
N GLY A 39 4.19 8.57 -0.04
CA GLY A 39 5.07 8.54 1.12
C GLY A 39 4.54 7.66 2.26
N TYR A 40 5.10 7.86 3.45
CA TYR A 40 4.84 7.07 4.66
C TYR A 40 3.62 7.52 5.48
N ASP A 41 2.69 8.27 4.86
CA ASP A 41 1.47 8.74 5.53
C ASP A 41 0.39 7.63 5.53
N LYS A 42 0.15 7.03 6.70
CA LYS A 42 -0.82 5.94 6.89
C LYS A 42 -2.22 6.29 6.36
N ARG A 43 -2.68 7.55 6.52
CA ARG A 43 -4.02 7.96 6.05
C ARG A 43 -4.06 7.96 4.52
N LYS A 44 -3.04 8.52 3.87
CA LYS A 44 -2.94 8.53 2.40
C LYS A 44 -2.82 7.12 1.83
N ILE A 45 -2.05 6.26 2.48
CA ILE A 45 -1.90 4.86 2.08
C ILE A 45 -3.24 4.12 2.17
N LYS A 46 -3.99 4.32 3.26
CA LYS A 46 -5.33 3.74 3.44
C LYS A 46 -6.30 4.18 2.36
N THR A 47 -6.36 5.49 2.07
CA THR A 47 -7.20 6.03 0.99
C THR A 47 -6.80 5.49 -0.38
N ALA A 48 -5.51 5.47 -0.69
CA ALA A 48 -5.01 4.95 -1.97
C ALA A 48 -5.26 3.45 -2.12
N LEU A 49 -5.06 2.67 -1.04
CA LEU A 49 -5.33 1.24 -1.03
C LEU A 49 -6.81 0.97 -1.28
N ALA A 50 -7.71 1.65 -0.57
CA ALA A 50 -9.15 1.54 -0.75
C ALA A 50 -9.56 1.85 -2.20
N ARG A 51 -9.07 2.96 -2.77
CA ARG A 51 -9.30 3.31 -4.19
C ARG A 51 -8.80 2.24 -5.16
N SER A 52 -7.63 1.66 -4.89
CA SER A 52 -7.05 0.59 -5.73
C SER A 52 -7.78 -0.75 -5.65
N THR A 53 -8.72 -0.89 -4.70
CA THR A 53 -9.55 -2.07 -4.50
C THR A 53 -11.01 -1.87 -4.91
N ILE A 54 -11.41 -0.65 -5.28
CA ILE A 54 -12.70 -0.41 -5.92
C ILE A 54 -12.62 -1.01 -7.33
N VAL A 55 -13.26 -2.16 -7.50
CA VAL A 55 -13.33 -2.91 -8.77
C VAL A 55 -14.45 -2.38 -9.67
N ASP A 56 -15.34 -1.55 -9.14
CA ASP A 56 -16.35 -0.80 -9.90
C ASP A 56 -15.69 0.31 -10.71
N ARG A 57 -14.92 -0.09 -11.73
CA ARG A 57 -14.70 0.72 -12.92
C ARG A 57 -16.10 0.95 -13.47
N ILE A 58 -16.64 2.14 -13.29
CA ILE A 58 -17.88 2.61 -13.92
C ILE A 58 -17.86 2.09 -15.36
N GLN A 59 -18.68 1.08 -15.65
CA GLN A 59 -18.91 0.67 -17.03
C GLN A 59 -19.83 1.75 -17.59
N HIS A 60 -19.25 2.62 -18.42
CA HIS A 60 -20.08 3.43 -19.30
C HIS A 60 -20.64 2.48 -20.35
N GLU A 61 -21.95 2.19 -20.24
CA GLU A 61 -22.75 1.67 -21.36
C GLU A 61 -22.81 2.69 -22.51
#